data_AF-A0A935FFQ7-F1
#
_entry.id   AF-A0A935FFQ7-F1
#
_cell.length_a   1.000
_cell.length_b   1.000
_cell.length_c   1.000
_cell.angle_alpha   90.00
_cell.angle_beta   90.00
_cell.angle_gamma   90.00
#
_symmetry.space_group_name_H-M   'P 1'
#
loop_
_entity.id
_entity.type
_entity.pdbx_description
1 polymer ?
#
loop_
_entity_poly.entity_id
_entity_poly.type
_entity_poly.pdbx_seq_one_letter_code
_entity_poly.pdbx_strand_id
1 'polypeptide(L)'
;MLAFQQGEVAAFATLLERHRRPVFAFLLRQVGNRAAAEDLLQETFLRLVHHADSYRPEAKLTTWLYTIARNLCADHGRRNRLRLVTSLDQPLLRDGAADGPTLGDAQTNGAPDVERLAISRELGERLQRALEVMNPEQREVFLLREVSGLSFREIAEVVAAPENTVKSRMRYALEHLRGELEEYRDLAQALA
;
A
#
# COMPACT_ATOMS: atom_id res chain seq x y z
N MET A 1 12.41 0.67 18.25
CA MET A 1 11.31 1.38 18.93
C MET A 1 11.62 1.59 20.40
N LEU A 2 11.83 0.52 21.19
CA LEU A 2 12.18 0.67 22.62
C LEU A 2 13.43 1.52 22.85
N ALA A 3 14.52 1.28 22.09
CA ALA A 3 15.72 2.12 22.15
C ALA A 3 15.43 3.60 21.79
N PHE A 4 14.54 3.84 20.82
CA PHE A 4 14.12 5.20 20.47
C PHE A 4 13.35 5.88 21.60
N GLN A 5 12.46 5.16 22.31
CA GLN A 5 11.77 5.65 23.51
C GLN A 5 12.76 6.00 24.65
N GLN A 6 13.93 5.38 24.67
CA GLN A 6 15.00 5.66 25.63
C GLN A 6 15.90 6.84 25.21
N GLY A 7 15.57 7.52 24.10
CA GLY A 7 16.30 8.69 23.59
C GLY A 7 17.35 8.38 22.52
N GLU A 8 17.50 7.12 22.10
CA GLU A 8 18.43 6.78 21.01
C GLU A 8 17.86 7.17 19.64
N VAL A 9 18.14 8.39 19.21
CA VAL A 9 17.66 8.94 17.93
C VAL A 9 18.06 8.07 16.73
N ALA A 10 19.26 7.47 16.75
CA ALA A 10 19.74 6.58 15.70
C ALA A 10 18.85 5.33 15.51
N ALA A 11 18.17 4.87 16.56
CA ALA A 11 17.25 3.75 16.46
C ALA A 11 16.04 4.08 15.55
N PHE A 12 15.64 5.35 15.45
CA PHE A 12 14.58 5.74 14.53
C PHE A 12 15.03 5.68 13.07
N ALA A 13 16.26 6.08 12.75
CA ALA A 13 16.80 5.98 11.39
C ALA A 13 16.74 4.54 10.86
N THR A 14 17.10 3.57 11.72
CA THR A 14 17.00 2.14 11.40
C THR A 14 15.55 1.70 11.13
N LEU A 15 14.58 2.20 11.91
CA LEU A 15 13.16 1.91 11.69
C LEU A 15 12.68 2.49 10.36
N LEU A 16 13.04 3.74 10.07
CA LEU A 16 12.67 4.42 8.84
C LEU A 16 13.23 3.67 7.63
N GLU A 17 14.53 3.37 7.63
CA GLU A 17 15.19 2.67 6.52
C GLU A 17 14.54 1.30 6.25
N ARG A 18 14.21 0.56 7.31
CA ARG A 18 13.58 -0.76 7.21
C ARG A 18 12.16 -0.71 6.64
N HIS A 19 11.37 0.31 7.01
CA HIS A 19 9.94 0.31 6.76
C HIS A 19 9.48 1.30 5.68
N ARG A 20 10.31 2.28 5.28
CA ARG A 20 9.94 3.32 4.31
C ARG A 20 9.45 2.75 2.99
N ARG A 21 10.23 1.84 2.38
CA ARG A 21 9.88 1.23 1.08
C ARG A 21 8.58 0.41 1.12
N PRO A 22 8.39 -0.57 2.01
CA PRO A 22 7.17 -1.37 2.02
C PRO A 22 5.93 -0.54 2.41
N VAL A 23 6.05 0.41 3.34
CA VAL A 23 4.93 1.31 3.68
C VAL A 23 4.56 2.20 2.50
N PHE A 24 5.55 2.76 1.79
CA PHE A 24 5.30 3.54 0.59
C PHE A 24 4.60 2.73 -0.50
N ALA A 25 5.06 1.49 -0.75
CA ALA A 25 4.44 0.61 -1.73
C ALA A 25 2.99 0.28 -1.39
N PHE A 26 2.70 0.04 -0.10
CA PHE A 26 1.34 -0.14 0.40
C PHE A 26 0.47 1.11 0.17
N LEU A 27 0.95 2.29 0.60
CA LEU A 27 0.23 3.56 0.45
C LEU A 27 -0.05 3.86 -1.02
N LEU A 28 0.97 3.75 -1.89
CA LEU A 28 0.85 4.00 -3.32
C LEU A 28 -0.23 3.14 -3.97
N ARG A 29 -0.23 1.83 -3.71
CA ARG A 29 -1.24 0.92 -4.27
C ARG A 29 -2.63 1.12 -3.65
N GLN A 30 -2.69 1.62 -2.41
CA GLN A 30 -3.94 1.90 -1.73
C GLN A 30 -4.61 3.19 -2.25
N VAL A 31 -3.84 4.24 -2.55
CA VAL A 31 -4.39 5.54 -2.98
C VAL A 31 -4.29 5.82 -4.47
N GLY A 32 -3.44 5.11 -5.22
CA GLY A 32 -3.27 5.26 -6.66
C GLY A 32 -2.64 6.59 -7.09
N ASN A 33 -2.13 7.40 -6.17
CA ASN A 33 -1.51 8.69 -6.45
C ASN A 33 -0.17 8.81 -5.72
N ARG A 34 0.90 9.07 -6.47
CA ARG A 34 2.27 9.13 -5.94
C ARG A 34 2.47 10.25 -4.93
N ALA A 35 2.09 11.48 -5.27
CA ALA A 35 2.26 12.62 -4.39
C ALA A 35 1.50 12.42 -3.07
N ALA A 36 0.25 11.96 -3.14
CA ALA A 36 -0.53 11.62 -1.95
C ALA A 36 0.12 10.49 -1.13
N ALA A 37 0.70 9.47 -1.77
CA ALA A 37 1.40 8.40 -1.07
C ALA A 37 2.67 8.90 -0.36
N GLU A 38 3.42 9.83 -0.95
CA GLU A 38 4.59 10.45 -0.33
C GLU A 38 4.19 11.29 0.89
N ASP A 39 3.13 12.10 0.79
CA ASP A 39 2.59 12.87 1.91
C ASP A 39 2.11 11.96 3.05
N LEU A 40 1.35 10.91 2.71
CA LEU A 40 0.85 9.94 3.69
C LEU A 40 1.99 9.17 4.36
N LEU A 41 3.08 8.89 3.64
CA LEU A 41 4.26 8.22 4.18
C LEU A 41 4.93 9.11 5.24
N GLN A 42 5.15 10.38 4.91
CA GLN A 42 5.73 11.34 5.84
C GLN A 42 4.88 11.47 7.10
N GLU A 43 3.56 11.70 6.94
CA GLU A 43 2.62 11.80 8.05
C GLU A 43 2.59 10.51 8.90
N THR A 44 2.69 9.34 8.27
CA THR A 44 2.75 8.04 8.97
C THR A 44 3.95 7.99 9.92
N PHE A 45 5.14 8.34 9.45
CA PHE A 45 6.35 8.32 10.27
C PHE A 45 6.39 9.46 11.31
N LEU A 46 5.84 10.63 10.99
CA LEU A 46 5.68 11.72 11.95
C LEU A 46 4.78 11.31 13.11
N ARG A 47 3.63 10.67 12.83
CA ARG A 47 2.75 10.13 13.88
C ARG A 47 3.41 9.00 14.66
N LEU A 48 4.17 8.14 13.99
CA LEU A 48 4.92 7.08 14.67
C LEU A 48 5.90 7.65 15.71
N VAL A 49 6.62 8.71 15.35
CA VAL A 49 7.54 9.42 16.26
C VAL A 49 6.78 10.12 17.37
N HIS A 50 5.76 10.92 17.02
CA HIS A 50 5.00 11.72 17.98
C HIS A 50 4.31 10.86 19.03
N HIS A 51 3.89 9.64 18.66
CA HIS A 51 3.25 8.71 19.57
C HIS A 51 4.19 7.64 20.10
N ALA A 52 5.50 7.72 19.85
CA ALA A 52 6.45 6.67 20.20
C ALA A 52 6.38 6.26 21.67
N ASP A 53 6.22 7.21 22.61
CA ASP A 53 6.13 6.95 24.06
C ASP A 53 4.90 6.10 24.46
N SER A 54 3.86 6.15 23.64
CA SER A 54 2.64 5.36 23.83
C SER A 54 2.78 3.92 23.33
N TYR A 55 3.82 3.60 22.56
CA TYR A 55 4.07 2.26 22.09
C TYR A 55 4.33 1.31 23.26
N ARG A 56 3.68 0.16 23.19
CA ARG A 56 3.83 -0.93 24.13
C ARG A 56 4.04 -2.23 23.33
N PRO A 57 5.01 -3.08 23.72
CA PRO A 57 5.45 -4.21 22.91
C PRO A 57 4.50 -5.42 22.92
N GLU A 58 3.24 -5.27 23.35
CA GLU A 58 2.24 -6.33 23.25
C GLU A 58 1.75 -6.50 21.80
N ALA A 59 1.80 -5.42 21.00
CA ALA A 59 1.59 -5.46 19.56
C ALA A 59 2.92 -5.26 18.82
N LYS A 60 3.10 -5.98 17.71
CA LYS A 60 4.27 -5.75 16.84
C LYS A 60 4.24 -4.33 16.29
N LEU A 61 5.42 -3.72 16.20
CA LEU A 61 5.59 -2.39 15.62
C LEU A 61 4.99 -2.28 14.21
N THR A 62 5.13 -3.33 13.40
CA THR A 62 4.57 -3.40 12.05
C THR A 62 3.06 -3.28 12.05
N THR A 63 2.37 -3.99 12.95
CA THR A 63 0.92 -3.86 13.13
C THR A 63 0.55 -2.41 13.41
N TRP A 64 1.21 -1.78 14.39
CA TRP A 64 0.91 -0.40 14.76
C TRP A 64 1.17 0.61 13.62
N LEU A 65 2.30 0.44 12.92
CA LEU A 65 2.67 1.26 11.78
C LEU A 65 1.64 1.19 10.64
N TYR A 66 1.19 -0.01 10.28
CA TYR A 66 0.19 -0.18 9.23
C TYR A 66 -1.21 0.25 9.68
N THR A 67 -1.53 0.20 10.98
CA THR A 67 -2.75 0.83 11.52
C THR A 67 -2.74 2.35 11.31
N ILE A 68 -1.62 3.02 11.59
CA ILE A 68 -1.48 4.47 11.34
C ILE A 68 -1.64 4.77 9.84
N ALA A 69 -0.88 4.08 8.99
CA ALA A 69 -0.91 4.26 7.54
C ALA A 69 -2.32 4.05 6.95
N ARG A 70 -3.01 2.99 7.38
CA ARG A 70 -4.39 2.68 7.00
C ARG A 70 -5.35 3.80 7.36
N ASN A 71 -5.30 4.27 8.60
CA ASN A 71 -6.21 5.32 9.08
C ASN A 71 -6.03 6.60 8.27
N LEU A 72 -4.79 6.95 7.95
CA LEU A 72 -4.47 8.09 7.09
C LEU A 72 -5.02 7.93 5.66
N CYS A 73 -4.93 6.74 5.07
CA CYS A 73 -5.56 6.44 3.78
C CYS A 73 -7.08 6.62 3.82
N ALA A 74 -7.74 6.12 4.88
CA ALA A 74 -9.18 6.27 5.04
C ALA A 74 -9.60 7.75 5.20
N ASP A 75 -8.82 8.54 5.96
CA ASP A 75 -9.02 9.98 6.11
C ASP A 75 -8.82 10.75 4.80
N HIS A 76 -7.81 10.38 4.01
CA HIS A 76 -7.57 10.97 2.68
C HIS A 76 -8.74 10.70 1.74
N GLY A 77 -9.20 9.45 1.64
CA GLY A 77 -10.33 9.08 0.78
C GLY A 77 -11.63 9.77 1.17
N ARG A 78 -11.92 9.91 2.47
CA ARG A 78 -13.08 10.67 2.96
C ARG A 78 -13.04 12.14 2.53
N ARG A 79 -11.88 12.80 2.67
CA ARG A 79 -11.69 14.21 2.30
C ARG A 79 -11.84 14.45 0.80
N ASN A 80 -11.28 13.58 -0.04
CA ASN A 80 -11.41 13.70 -1.50
C ASN A 80 -12.85 13.52 -1.97
N ARG A 81 -13.60 12.57 -1.39
CA ARG A 81 -15.02 12.40 -1.72
C ARG A 81 -15.85 13.63 -1.36
N LEU A 82 -15.59 14.23 -0.19
CA LEU A 82 -16.28 15.46 0.22
C LEU A 82 -15.97 16.63 -0.72
N ARG A 83 -14.71 16.83 -1.11
CA ARG A 83 -14.31 17.86 -2.10
C ARG A 83 -15.01 17.68 -3.44
N LEU A 84 -15.16 16.44 -3.92
CA LEU A 84 -15.83 16.16 -5.18
C LEU A 84 -17.33 16.50 -5.13
N VAL A 85 -17.99 16.22 -4.00
CA VAL A 85 -19.42 16.55 -3.78
C VAL A 85 -19.63 18.05 -3.66
N THR A 86 -18.70 18.79 -3.04
CA THR A 86 -18.77 20.26 -2.94
C THR A 86 -18.42 20.97 -4.25
N SER A 87 -17.70 20.31 -5.17
CA SER A 87 -17.21 20.87 -6.44
C SER A 87 -18.10 20.56 -7.66
N LEU A 88 -19.38 20.20 -7.45
CA LEU A 88 -20.32 19.90 -8.54
C LEU A 88 -20.72 21.12 -9.41
N ASP A 89 -20.25 22.34 -9.09
CA ASP A 89 -20.43 23.56 -9.89
C ASP A 89 -19.28 23.86 -10.88
N GLN A 90 -18.34 22.91 -11.09
CA GLN A 90 -17.22 23.13 -12.01
C GLN A 90 -16.91 21.87 -12.83
N PRO A 91 -16.74 21.97 -14.17
CA PRO A 91 -16.43 20.79 -15.00
C PRO A 91 -15.07 20.21 -14.59
N LEU A 92 -15.09 18.93 -14.23
CA LEU A 92 -13.93 18.17 -13.77
C LEU A 92 -12.89 18.04 -14.87
N LEU A 93 -11.81 18.83 -14.80
CA LEU A 93 -10.53 18.45 -15.38
C LEU A 93 -9.99 17.28 -14.57
N ARG A 94 -10.21 16.08 -15.08
CA ARG A 94 -9.54 14.87 -14.63
C ARG A 94 -8.11 14.97 -15.14
N ASP A 95 -7.20 15.49 -14.31
CA ASP A 95 -5.77 15.40 -14.55
C ASP A 95 -5.36 13.92 -14.49
N GLY A 96 -5.55 13.25 -15.62
CA GLY A 96 -5.04 11.92 -15.92
C GLY A 96 -3.56 12.01 -16.24
N ALA A 97 -2.74 12.29 -15.24
CA ALA A 97 -1.37 11.80 -15.21
C ALA A 97 -1.40 10.50 -14.39
N ALA A 98 -1.89 9.43 -15.02
CA ALA A 98 -1.67 8.09 -14.53
C ALA A 98 -0.17 7.78 -14.69
N ASP A 99 0.64 8.24 -13.74
CA ASP A 99 1.96 7.65 -13.52
C ASP A 99 1.72 6.22 -13.05
N GLY A 100 1.59 5.31 -14.03
CA GLY A 100 1.56 3.89 -13.78
C GLY A 100 2.74 3.52 -12.88
N PRO A 101 2.57 2.59 -11.93
CA PRO A 101 3.65 2.25 -11.01
C PRO A 101 4.84 1.72 -11.80
N THR A 102 5.92 2.49 -11.87
CA THR A 102 7.22 1.97 -12.28
C THR A 102 7.63 0.96 -11.21
N LEU A 103 7.47 -0.32 -11.52
CA LEU A 103 8.18 -1.40 -10.84
C LEU A 103 9.67 -1.23 -11.14
N GLY A 104 10.32 -0.34 -10.42
CA GLY A 104 11.69 0.06 -10.70
C GLY A 104 12.38 0.48 -9.43
N ASP A 105 12.64 -0.48 -8.54
CA ASP A 105 13.76 -0.44 -7.59
C ASP A 105 14.20 -1.88 -7.28
N ALA A 106 14.39 -2.68 -8.33
CA ALA A 106 15.41 -3.71 -8.31
C ALA A 106 16.68 -3.05 -8.84
N GLN A 107 17.51 -2.50 -7.94
CA GLN A 107 18.90 -2.25 -8.29
C GLN A 107 19.58 -3.61 -8.42
N THR A 108 19.48 -4.19 -9.60
CA THR A 108 20.30 -5.31 -10.04
C THR A 108 21.16 -4.82 -11.20
N ASN A 109 22.47 -4.84 -10.99
CA ASN A 109 23.48 -4.61 -12.02
C ASN A 109 23.19 -5.50 -13.25
N GLY A 110 22.83 -4.87 -14.35
CA GLY A 110 22.57 -5.51 -15.65
C GLY A 110 21.53 -4.69 -16.40
N ALA A 111 21.87 -4.23 -17.62
CA ALA A 111 20.90 -3.54 -18.48
C ALA A 111 19.68 -4.44 -18.62
N PRO A 112 18.50 -4.05 -18.11
CA PRO A 112 17.34 -4.92 -18.22
C PRO A 112 16.91 -4.96 -19.69
N ASP A 113 16.59 -6.16 -20.16
CA ASP A 113 16.01 -6.37 -21.48
C ASP A 113 14.79 -5.45 -21.65
N VAL A 114 14.85 -4.57 -22.65
CA VAL A 114 13.84 -3.52 -22.89
C VAL A 114 12.45 -4.14 -23.04
N GLU A 115 12.38 -5.35 -23.60
CA GLU A 115 11.15 -6.12 -23.75
C GLU A 115 10.60 -6.58 -22.39
N ARG A 116 11.46 -7.12 -21.51
CA ARG A 116 11.06 -7.48 -20.14
C ARG A 116 10.56 -6.28 -19.33
N LEU A 117 11.18 -5.11 -19.49
CA LEU A 117 10.72 -3.88 -18.83
C LEU A 117 9.33 -3.44 -19.32
N ALA A 118 9.08 -3.53 -20.62
CA ALA A 118 7.78 -3.21 -21.21
C ALA A 118 6.70 -4.15 -20.70
N ILE A 119 6.94 -5.47 -20.73
CA ILE A 119 6.01 -6.50 -20.23
C ILE A 119 5.74 -6.29 -18.73
N SER A 120 6.78 -6.02 -17.93
CA SER A 120 6.62 -5.74 -16.49
C SER A 120 5.80 -4.49 -16.22
N ARG A 121 5.93 -3.45 -17.05
CA ARG A 121 5.15 -2.21 -16.90
C ARG A 121 3.69 -2.46 -17.23
N GLU A 122 3.41 -3.11 -18.35
CA GLU A 122 2.05 -3.44 -18.76
C GLU A 122 1.33 -4.31 -17.72
N LEU A 123 2.02 -5.33 -17.20
CA LEU A 123 1.49 -6.18 -16.12
C LEU A 123 1.24 -5.36 -14.85
N GLY A 124 2.14 -4.45 -14.50
CA GLY A 124 1.98 -3.54 -13.35
C GLY A 124 0.76 -2.62 -13.47
N GLU A 125 0.55 -2.01 -14.64
CA GLU A 125 -0.61 -1.15 -14.92
C GLU A 125 -1.93 -1.92 -14.89
N ARG A 126 -1.93 -3.15 -15.42
CA ARG A 126 -3.09 -4.06 -15.36
C ARG A 126 -3.41 -4.45 -13.92
N LEU A 127 -2.40 -4.84 -13.14
CA LEU A 127 -2.57 -5.18 -11.72
C LEU A 127 -3.14 -3.99 -10.95
N GLN A 128 -2.62 -2.79 -11.21
CA GLN A 128 -3.09 -1.56 -10.56
C GLN A 128 -4.56 -1.29 -10.89
N ARG A 129 -4.98 -1.40 -12.15
CA ARG A 129 -6.39 -1.26 -12.54
C ARG A 129 -7.29 -2.30 -11.89
N ALA A 130 -6.86 -3.56 -11.84
CA ALA A 130 -7.61 -4.63 -11.19
C ALA A 130 -7.80 -4.36 -9.69
N LEU A 131 -6.78 -3.80 -9.01
CA LEU A 131 -6.88 -3.38 -7.62
C LEU A 131 -7.83 -2.18 -7.46
N GLU A 132 -7.84 -1.22 -8.37
CA GLU A 132 -8.68 -0.01 -8.28
C GLU A 132 -10.18 -0.32 -8.33
N VAL A 133 -10.59 -1.31 -9.11
CA VAL A 133 -12.00 -1.74 -9.22
C VAL A 133 -12.40 -2.78 -8.16
N MET A 134 -11.43 -3.31 -7.42
CA MET A 134 -11.68 -4.28 -6.34
C MET A 134 -12.41 -3.63 -5.17
N ASN A 135 -13.24 -4.41 -4.47
CA ASN A 135 -13.82 -3.99 -3.20
C ASN A 135 -12.72 -3.46 -2.25
N PRO A 136 -12.89 -2.27 -1.63
CA PRO A 136 -11.85 -1.65 -0.81
C PRO A 136 -11.34 -2.52 0.35
N GLU A 137 -12.22 -3.30 0.98
CA GLU A 137 -11.84 -4.17 2.10
C GLU A 137 -11.03 -5.38 1.64
N GLN A 138 -11.33 -5.90 0.45
CA GLN A 138 -10.58 -7.00 -0.17
C GLN A 138 -9.20 -6.51 -0.61
N ARG A 139 -9.15 -5.34 -1.27
CA ARG A 139 -7.89 -4.69 -1.68
C ARG A 139 -6.99 -4.44 -0.48
N GLU A 140 -7.54 -3.87 0.59
CA GLU A 140 -6.80 -3.58 1.82
C GLU A 140 -6.14 -4.84 2.40
N VAL A 141 -6.90 -5.93 2.53
CA VAL A 141 -6.36 -7.20 3.03
C VAL A 141 -5.28 -7.77 2.10
N PHE A 142 -5.51 -7.73 0.78
CA PHE A 142 -4.53 -8.20 -0.19
C PHE A 142 -3.22 -7.41 -0.11
N LEU A 143 -3.29 -6.09 -0.04
CA LEU A 143 -2.09 -5.25 0.04
C LEU A 143 -1.34 -5.43 1.37
N LEU A 144 -2.04 -5.51 2.50
CA LEU A 144 -1.40 -5.79 3.79
C LEU A 144 -0.73 -7.17 3.82
N ARG A 145 -1.28 -8.14 3.07
CA ARG A 145 -0.69 -9.49 2.97
C ARG A 145 0.52 -9.51 2.04
N GLU A 146 0.34 -9.14 0.79
CA GLU A 146 1.31 -9.37 -0.29
C GLU A 146 2.36 -8.26 -0.40
N VAL A 147 2.02 -7.03 -0.04
CA VAL A 147 2.96 -5.89 -0.10
C VAL A 147 3.65 -5.67 1.24
N SER A 148 2.86 -5.73 2.31
CA SER A 148 3.36 -5.42 3.65
C SER A 148 3.89 -6.65 4.40
N GLY A 149 3.58 -7.86 3.95
CA GLY A 149 4.06 -9.12 4.52
C GLY A 149 3.42 -9.52 5.84
N LEU A 150 2.26 -8.96 6.21
CA LEU A 150 1.61 -9.25 7.49
C LEU A 150 0.93 -10.63 7.46
N SER A 151 0.92 -11.30 8.60
CA SER A 151 0.11 -12.50 8.86
C SER A 151 -1.38 -12.15 8.95
N PHE A 152 -2.27 -13.12 8.71
CA PHE A 152 -3.71 -12.89 8.83
C PHE A 152 -4.13 -12.39 10.21
N ARG A 153 -3.43 -12.82 11.27
CA ARG A 153 -3.64 -12.33 12.63
C ARG A 153 -3.26 -10.85 12.76
N GLU A 154 -2.09 -10.45 12.28
CA GLU A 154 -1.68 -9.03 12.31
C GLU A 154 -2.63 -8.17 11.46
N ILE A 155 -3.07 -8.67 10.30
CA ILE A 155 -4.04 -7.97 9.46
C ILE A 155 -5.37 -7.80 10.21
N ALA A 156 -5.84 -8.84 10.91
CA ALA A 156 -7.05 -8.78 11.73
C ALA A 156 -6.98 -7.68 12.80
N GLU A 157 -5.82 -7.53 13.44
CA GLU A 157 -5.54 -6.43 14.38
C GLU A 157 -5.56 -5.06 13.69
N VAL A 158 -4.91 -4.92 12.52
CA VAL A 158 -4.85 -3.66 11.74
C VAL A 158 -6.22 -3.20 11.25
N VAL A 159 -7.02 -4.11 10.71
CA VAL A 159 -8.32 -3.78 10.11
C VAL A 159 -9.49 -3.87 11.08
N ALA A 160 -9.22 -4.28 12.33
CA ALA A 160 -10.20 -4.50 13.39
C ALA A 160 -11.36 -5.43 12.96
N ALA A 161 -11.02 -6.60 12.41
CA ALA A 161 -12.00 -7.61 12.00
C ALA A 161 -11.54 -9.02 12.40
N PRO A 162 -12.46 -10.00 12.57
CA PRO A 162 -12.07 -11.38 12.87
C PRO A 162 -11.13 -11.96 11.81
N GLU A 163 -10.17 -12.80 12.23
CA GLU A 163 -9.21 -13.42 11.31
C GLU A 163 -9.90 -14.22 10.19
N ASN A 164 -11.03 -14.87 10.47
CA ASN A 164 -11.83 -15.58 9.47
C ASN A 164 -12.43 -14.64 8.41
N THR A 165 -12.83 -13.43 8.81
CA THR A 165 -13.29 -12.38 7.88
C THR A 165 -12.14 -11.92 6.99
N VAL A 166 -10.94 -11.74 7.56
CA VAL A 166 -9.74 -11.41 6.79
C VAL A 166 -9.41 -12.50 5.78
N LYS A 167 -9.41 -13.78 6.18
CA LYS A 167 -9.18 -14.91 5.26
C LYS A 167 -10.21 -14.95 4.13
N SER A 168 -11.48 -14.68 4.44
CA SER A 168 -12.54 -14.61 3.43
C SER A 168 -12.32 -13.44 2.46
N ARG A 169 -11.98 -12.25 2.96
CA ARG A 169 -11.63 -11.08 2.14
C ARG A 169 -10.43 -11.36 1.23
N MET A 170 -9.40 -12.02 1.74
CA MET A 170 -8.24 -12.44 0.95
C MET A 170 -8.64 -13.40 -0.17
N ARG A 171 -9.47 -14.41 0.14
CA ARG A 171 -9.96 -15.36 -0.87
C ARG A 171 -10.69 -14.63 -2.00
N TYR A 172 -11.64 -13.75 -1.66
CA TYR A 172 -12.37 -12.98 -2.67
C TYR A 172 -11.47 -12.00 -3.44
N ALA A 173 -10.45 -11.41 -2.81
CA ALA A 173 -9.46 -10.59 -3.50
C ALA A 173 -8.71 -11.40 -4.56
N LEU A 174 -8.29 -12.63 -4.24
CA LEU A 174 -7.62 -13.53 -5.18
C LEU A 174 -8.55 -13.99 -6.31
N GLU A 175 -9.82 -14.26 -6.02
CA GLU A 175 -10.83 -14.60 -7.03
C GLU A 175 -11.05 -13.42 -8.01
N HIS A 176 -11.16 -12.20 -7.48
CA HIS A 176 -11.26 -10.97 -8.28
C HIS A 176 -10.05 -10.78 -9.19
N LEU A 177 -8.83 -10.86 -8.63
CA LEU A 177 -7.60 -10.71 -9.42
C LEU A 177 -7.45 -11.80 -10.48
N ARG A 178 -7.87 -13.03 -10.21
CA ARG A 178 -7.83 -14.10 -11.21
C ARG A 178 -8.74 -13.80 -12.39
N GLY A 179 -9.96 -13.31 -12.15
CA GLY A 179 -10.87 -12.93 -13.22
C GLY A 179 -10.34 -11.75 -14.05
N GLU A 180 -9.85 -10.70 -13.39
CA GLU A 180 -9.32 -9.50 -14.08
C GLU A 180 -8.01 -9.76 -14.86
N LEU A 181 -7.24 -10.77 -14.45
CA LEU A 181 -5.91 -11.04 -15.01
C LEU A 181 -5.84 -12.31 -15.87
N GLU A 182 -6.97 -12.98 -16.12
CA GLU A 182 -7.01 -14.25 -16.86
C GLU A 182 -6.45 -14.12 -18.28
N GLU A 183 -6.78 -13.03 -18.98
CA GLU A 183 -6.30 -12.72 -20.33
C GLU A 183 -4.80 -12.42 -20.40
N TYR A 184 -4.13 -12.18 -19.26
CA TYR A 184 -2.72 -11.78 -19.19
C TYR A 184 -1.83 -12.88 -18.61
N ARG A 185 -2.36 -14.09 -18.49
CA ARG A 185 -1.62 -15.25 -17.99
C ARG A 185 -0.36 -15.52 -18.81
N ASP A 186 -0.42 -15.31 -20.12
CA ASP A 186 0.71 -15.53 -21.03
C ASP A 186 1.82 -14.49 -20.83
N LEU A 187 1.46 -13.22 -20.58
CA LEU A 187 2.43 -12.17 -20.23
C LEU A 187 3.13 -12.45 -18.90
N ALA A 188 2.40 -12.98 -17.92
CA ALA A 188 2.99 -13.37 -16.63
C ALA A 188 3.95 -14.56 -16.76
N GLN A 189 3.66 -15.52 -17.66
CA GLN A 189 4.56 -16.65 -17.95
C GLN A 189 5.85 -16.20 -18.65
N ALA A 190 5.79 -15.18 -19.52
CA ALA A 190 6.97 -14.65 -20.21
C ALA A 190 7.99 -13.98 -19.25
N LEU A 191 7.57 -13.61 -18.04
CA LEU A 191 8.43 -13.00 -17.02
C LEU A 191 9.01 -13.99 -15.99
N ALA A 192 8.42 -15.20 -15.88
CA ALA A 192 8.83 -16.25 -14.94
C ALA A 192 10.11 -16.97 -15.37
#